data_AF-A0A3B9IVR5-F1
#
_entry.id   AF-A0A3B9IVR5-F1
#
_cell.length_a   1.000
_cell.length_b   1.000
_cell.length_c   1.000
_cell.angle_alpha   90.00
_cell.angle_beta   90.00
_cell.angle_gamma   90.00
#
_symmetry.space_group_name_H-M   'P 1'
#
loop_
_entity.id
_entity.type
_entity.pdbx_description
1 polymer ?
#
loop_
_entity_poly.entity_id
_entity_poly.type
_entity_poly.pdbx_seq_one_letter_code
_entity_poly.pdbx_strand_id
1 'polypeptide(L)'
;MKFSVLKKITAVLSATAITALSSVCPVPNKAADAAPDEYHDDWLHVNENAEIVDMDGNPVWLTGCNWFGYNVGSQVFDGVWSVNMHDCLNLIADHGFNLLRVPMSTQILLQWKNNEPDPIIKVNEWKNPELTVEGIAGGKVKYSFDIWNMAVNWCRENGIKIMMDIHSPSTNASGHQIPLWYDENYSTEDWLEALEWFCDYYKDDDTIIAIDLKNEPHGKPEDGKFAKWDNSTDLNNWKYAAERGANACLSQNPNLLIMVEGTECYPKFDEGADWSTPSIDYANYDKPSKVWGAWWGGNLRGVRDYPIDLGEYQSQLVYSPHDYGPEVHPQEWFYLKDDTKTFTRQTLLDDYWRGSWAYIAEEKIAPLLMGEWGGWVDEEHDKTGENRHWLQEIRDYMIDMHIHHTFWCFNENSSDTGGLVYDNFEKWDDVKYEFVKPALWQTEDGKFISLDHKIKIGANGISLGDYYSGSSSSNEESKTTTTTTTTAEIVDVTTVETETVADDILYGDANLDGKVSISDAVRVLQYIANASKYSLESQAL
;
A
#
# COMPACT_ATOMS: atom_id res chain seq x y z
N MET A 1 -16.14 -65.99 -55.44
CA MET A 1 -16.30 -65.68 -56.87
C MET A 1 -17.60 -64.88 -57.04
N LYS A 2 -17.55 -63.53 -57.26
CA LYS A 2 -18.63 -62.60 -57.71
C LYS A 2 -19.92 -62.52 -56.83
N PHE A 3 -20.74 -61.46 -56.66
CA PHE A 3 -20.93 -60.07 -57.13
C PHE A 3 -22.03 -59.43 -56.22
N SER A 4 -22.02 -58.10 -55.96
CA SER A 4 -23.13 -57.13 -56.21
C SER A 4 -22.71 -55.74 -55.67
N VAL A 5 -22.61 -54.65 -56.45
CA VAL A 5 -23.56 -53.78 -57.19
C VAL A 5 -24.03 -52.54 -56.40
N LEU A 6 -23.45 -51.41 -56.82
CA LEU A 6 -23.88 -50.00 -56.83
C LEU A 6 -25.29 -49.60 -56.36
N LYS A 7 -25.35 -48.42 -55.70
CA LYS A 7 -26.19 -47.30 -56.16
C LYS A 7 -25.51 -45.93 -55.93
N LYS A 8 -25.47 -45.18 -57.03
CA LYS A 8 -25.02 -43.79 -57.19
C LYS A 8 -26.01 -42.81 -56.54
N ILE A 9 -25.55 -41.62 -56.15
CA ILE A 9 -26.15 -40.33 -56.51
C ILE A 9 -25.02 -39.30 -56.68
N THR A 10 -25.14 -38.54 -57.76
CA THR A 10 -24.26 -37.51 -58.30
C THR A 10 -24.71 -36.14 -57.78
N ALA A 11 -23.77 -35.21 -57.50
CA ALA A 11 -23.93 -33.78 -57.85
C ALA A 11 -22.61 -33.03 -57.61
N VAL A 12 -22.18 -32.30 -58.64
CA VAL A 12 -21.07 -31.36 -58.64
C VAL A 12 -21.63 -30.00 -59.08
N LEU A 13 -21.17 -28.95 -58.40
CA LEU A 13 -21.16 -27.51 -58.72
C LEU A 13 -22.49 -26.74 -58.74
N SER A 14 -22.57 -25.68 -57.91
CA SER A 14 -22.51 -24.29 -58.39
C SER A 14 -22.34 -23.30 -57.23
N ALA A 15 -21.50 -22.30 -57.45
CA ALA A 15 -21.06 -21.29 -56.51
C ALA A 15 -22.15 -20.24 -56.18
N THR A 16 -22.13 -19.76 -54.93
CA THR A 16 -22.65 -18.44 -54.56
C THR A 16 -21.58 -17.75 -53.74
N ALA A 17 -20.99 -16.71 -54.32
CA ALA A 17 -20.13 -15.77 -53.61
C ALA A 17 -20.96 -15.05 -52.54
N ILE A 18 -20.67 -15.34 -51.27
CA ILE A 18 -21.06 -14.47 -50.17
C ILE A 18 -19.78 -13.70 -49.83
N THR A 19 -19.75 -12.44 -50.23
CA THR A 19 -18.86 -11.43 -49.68
C THR A 19 -19.13 -11.37 -48.17
N ALA A 20 -18.32 -12.07 -47.39
CA ALA A 20 -18.18 -11.78 -45.98
C ALA A 20 -17.50 -10.41 -45.90
N LEU A 21 -18.30 -9.38 -45.61
CA LEU A 21 -17.79 -8.17 -44.96
C LEU A 21 -17.23 -8.64 -43.62
N SER A 22 -15.93 -8.93 -43.59
CA SER A 22 -15.16 -8.90 -42.36
C SER A 22 -15.30 -7.49 -41.81
N SER A 23 -16.24 -7.32 -40.89
CA SER A 23 -16.18 -6.26 -39.89
C SER A 23 -14.93 -6.53 -39.07
N VAL A 24 -13.79 -6.07 -39.58
CA VAL A 24 -12.58 -5.87 -38.81
C VAL A 24 -12.99 -4.85 -37.76
N CYS A 25 -13.26 -5.30 -36.54
CA CYS A 25 -13.21 -4.41 -35.40
C CYS A 25 -11.83 -3.76 -35.44
N PRO A 26 -11.73 -2.42 -35.50
CA PRO A 26 -10.44 -1.79 -35.34
C PRO A 26 -9.92 -2.24 -33.98
N VAL A 27 -8.70 -2.79 -33.97
CA VAL A 27 -7.87 -2.87 -32.78
C VAL A 27 -7.99 -1.50 -32.10
N PRO A 28 -8.30 -1.39 -30.79
CA PRO A 28 -8.23 -0.11 -30.12
C PRO A 28 -6.83 0.44 -30.39
N ASN A 29 -6.79 1.56 -31.13
CA ASN A 29 -5.57 2.30 -31.33
C ASN A 29 -4.99 2.55 -29.94
N LYS A 30 -3.69 2.32 -29.78
CA LYS A 30 -2.89 2.84 -28.67
C LYS A 30 -3.45 4.22 -28.32
N ALA A 31 -3.93 4.42 -27.10
CA ALA A 31 -4.27 5.76 -26.62
C ALA A 31 -3.06 6.63 -26.95
N ALA A 32 -3.32 7.81 -27.52
CA ALA A 32 -2.29 8.69 -28.07
C ALA A 32 -1.11 8.77 -27.09
N ASP A 33 0.12 8.54 -27.59
CA ASP A 33 1.35 8.69 -26.79
C ASP A 33 1.21 9.98 -25.97
N ALA A 34 1.21 9.84 -24.64
CA ALA A 34 1.22 10.98 -23.74
C ALA A 34 2.39 11.88 -24.14
N ALA A 35 2.18 13.19 -24.10
CA ALA A 35 3.26 14.13 -24.41
C ALA A 35 4.42 13.87 -23.42
N PRO A 36 5.65 13.62 -23.89
CA PRO A 36 6.77 13.34 -23.01
C PRO A 36 7.24 14.65 -22.38
N ASP A 37 6.75 14.95 -21.18
CA ASP A 37 7.39 15.72 -20.08
C ASP A 37 6.48 15.97 -18.86
N GLU A 38 5.17 15.69 -18.91
CA GLU A 38 4.24 16.01 -17.81
C GLU A 38 3.99 14.87 -16.79
N TYR A 39 4.23 13.61 -17.15
CA TYR A 39 3.92 12.40 -16.34
C TYR A 39 5.12 11.44 -16.20
N HIS A 40 6.32 12.00 -16.07
CA HIS A 40 7.53 11.22 -15.80
C HIS A 40 8.41 11.88 -14.73
N ASP A 41 7.86 12.82 -13.96
CA ASP A 41 8.58 13.49 -12.89
C ASP A 41 8.32 12.87 -11.51
N ASP A 42 7.27 12.06 -11.34
CA ASP A 42 6.88 11.50 -10.05
C ASP A 42 7.47 10.11 -9.75
N TRP A 43 8.48 9.67 -10.50
CA TRP A 43 9.14 8.39 -10.23
C TRP A 43 9.90 8.42 -8.90
N LEU A 44 9.85 7.29 -8.18
CA LEU A 44 10.43 7.14 -6.86
C LEU A 44 11.59 6.15 -6.87
N HIS A 45 12.51 6.32 -5.94
CA HIS A 45 13.61 5.39 -5.71
C HIS A 45 14.02 5.40 -4.23
N VAL A 46 14.84 4.43 -3.85
CA VAL A 46 15.40 4.27 -2.51
C VAL A 46 16.79 4.88 -2.47
N ASN A 47 17.01 5.80 -1.54
CA ASN A 47 18.31 6.43 -1.31
C ASN A 47 19.21 5.61 -0.37
N GLU A 48 20.44 6.07 -0.13
CA GLU A 48 21.40 5.42 0.77
C GLU A 48 21.00 5.41 2.26
N ASN A 49 19.97 6.18 2.64
CA ASN A 49 19.44 6.22 4.01
C ASN A 49 18.30 5.21 4.24
N ALA A 50 18.00 4.38 3.23
CA ALA A 50 16.85 3.47 3.20
C ALA A 50 15.50 4.20 3.26
N GLU A 51 15.40 5.37 2.62
CA GLU A 51 14.17 6.15 2.49
C GLU A 51 13.70 6.09 1.03
N ILE A 52 12.38 6.06 0.81
CA ILE A 52 11.81 6.30 -0.51
C ILE A 52 11.83 7.82 -0.76
N VAL A 53 12.40 8.22 -1.88
CA VAL A 53 12.54 9.62 -2.31
C VAL A 53 12.01 9.81 -3.73
N ASP A 54 11.62 11.04 -4.04
CA ASP A 54 11.34 11.48 -5.42
C ASP A 54 12.63 11.64 -6.26
N MET A 55 12.49 12.02 -7.52
CA MET A 55 13.64 12.22 -8.41
C MET A 55 14.60 13.34 -7.97
N ASP A 56 14.14 14.28 -7.14
CA ASP A 56 14.94 15.38 -6.59
C ASP A 56 15.64 14.99 -5.27
N GLY A 57 15.39 13.77 -4.77
CA GLY A 57 15.93 13.25 -3.52
C GLY A 57 15.17 13.69 -2.28
N ASN A 58 13.95 14.23 -2.43
CA ASN A 58 13.09 14.58 -1.32
C ASN A 58 12.39 13.31 -0.78
N PRO A 59 12.44 13.04 0.54
CA PRO A 59 11.71 11.92 1.12
C PRO A 59 10.21 11.99 0.84
N VAL A 60 9.56 10.85 0.67
CA VAL A 60 8.11 10.78 0.52
C VAL A 60 7.53 9.83 1.54
N TRP A 61 6.24 9.97 1.85
CA TRP A 61 5.54 9.01 2.69
C TRP A 61 4.29 8.47 1.99
N LEU A 62 4.40 7.24 1.49
CA LEU A 62 3.30 6.52 0.87
C LEU A 62 2.35 6.02 1.97
N THR A 63 1.17 6.65 2.07
CA THR A 63 0.14 6.35 3.06
C THR A 63 -1.18 6.14 2.34
N GLY A 64 -1.54 4.87 2.15
CA GLY A 64 -2.60 4.48 1.22
C GLY A 64 -3.63 3.52 1.81
N CYS A 65 -4.47 2.98 0.93
CA CYS A 65 -5.43 1.93 1.26
C CYS A 65 -5.55 0.91 0.12
N ASN A 66 -6.09 -0.26 0.46
CA ASN A 66 -6.32 -1.33 -0.51
C ASN A 66 -7.75 -1.24 -1.05
N TRP A 67 -7.93 -1.36 -2.37
CA TRP A 67 -9.26 -1.56 -2.97
C TRP A 67 -9.25 -2.80 -3.85
N PHE A 68 -9.82 -3.90 -3.35
CA PHE A 68 -9.87 -5.16 -4.08
C PHE A 68 -11.13 -5.29 -4.95
N GLY A 69 -11.11 -6.24 -5.89
CA GLY A 69 -12.24 -6.52 -6.80
C GLY A 69 -11.84 -7.28 -8.06
N TYR A 70 -10.71 -6.87 -8.65
CA TYR A 70 -10.17 -7.49 -9.87
C TYR A 70 -9.69 -8.93 -9.62
N ASN A 71 -8.98 -9.17 -8.51
CA ASN A 71 -8.55 -10.50 -8.06
C ASN A 71 -9.70 -11.47 -7.72
N VAL A 72 -10.86 -10.97 -7.26
CA VAL A 72 -11.98 -11.80 -6.77
C VAL A 72 -13.02 -12.15 -7.83
N GLY A 73 -12.84 -11.71 -9.09
CA GLY A 73 -13.70 -12.07 -10.21
C GLY A 73 -14.86 -11.12 -10.48
N SER A 74 -14.83 -9.90 -9.92
CA SER A 74 -15.79 -8.85 -10.26
C SER A 74 -15.46 -8.15 -11.58
N GLN A 75 -14.23 -8.30 -12.09
CA GLN A 75 -13.68 -7.61 -13.29
C GLN A 75 -13.70 -6.07 -13.18
N VAL A 76 -13.91 -5.56 -11.98
CA VAL A 76 -13.90 -4.15 -11.57
C VAL A 76 -13.68 -4.15 -10.06
N PHE A 77 -13.34 -3.00 -9.48
CA PHE A 77 -13.37 -2.81 -8.04
C PHE A 77 -14.70 -3.24 -7.41
N ASP A 78 -14.63 -3.92 -6.27
CA ASP A 78 -15.83 -4.29 -5.53
C ASP A 78 -16.55 -3.03 -5.02
N GLY A 79 -17.89 -3.08 -5.03
CA GLY A 79 -18.75 -1.95 -4.69
C GLY A 79 -19.31 -1.18 -5.89
N VAL A 80 -18.73 -1.28 -7.09
CA VAL A 80 -19.18 -0.52 -8.28
C VAL A 80 -20.58 -0.95 -8.79
N TRP A 81 -21.12 -2.08 -8.31
CA TRP A 81 -22.53 -2.43 -8.49
C TRP A 81 -23.50 -1.59 -7.62
N SER A 82 -22.97 -0.89 -6.61
CA SER A 82 -23.72 -0.12 -5.62
C SER A 82 -23.36 1.35 -5.58
N VAL A 83 -22.14 1.74 -5.94
CA VAL A 83 -21.67 3.13 -5.88
C VAL A 83 -21.03 3.55 -7.19
N ASN A 84 -20.81 4.87 -7.35
CA ASN A 84 -20.07 5.40 -8.49
C ASN A 84 -18.56 5.26 -8.24
N MET A 85 -17.83 4.67 -9.19
CA MET A 85 -16.40 4.37 -9.05
C MET A 85 -15.56 5.64 -8.94
N HIS A 86 -15.86 6.67 -9.74
CA HIS A 86 -15.13 7.93 -9.70
C HIS A 86 -15.37 8.67 -8.38
N ASP A 87 -16.62 8.70 -7.89
CA ASP A 87 -16.93 9.29 -6.60
C ASP A 87 -16.19 8.59 -5.44
N CYS A 88 -16.01 7.27 -5.50
CA CYS A 88 -15.21 6.54 -4.51
C CYS A 88 -13.72 6.92 -4.56
N LEU A 89 -13.13 7.10 -5.75
CA LEU A 89 -11.75 7.57 -5.88
C LEU A 89 -11.59 9.02 -5.35
N ASN A 90 -12.56 9.89 -5.64
CA ASN A 90 -12.61 11.23 -5.06
C ASN A 90 -12.68 11.16 -3.53
N LEU A 91 -13.51 10.26 -2.99
CA LEU A 91 -13.64 10.07 -1.55
C LEU A 91 -12.33 9.61 -0.91
N ILE A 92 -11.63 8.65 -1.52
CA ILE A 92 -10.31 8.18 -1.07
C ILE A 92 -9.31 9.34 -1.05
N ALA A 93 -9.27 10.16 -2.11
CA ALA A 93 -8.40 11.33 -2.20
C ALA A 93 -8.73 12.40 -1.15
N ASP A 94 -10.02 12.71 -0.97
CA ASP A 94 -10.49 13.69 0.01
C ASP A 94 -10.16 13.30 1.46
N HIS A 95 -9.96 12.00 1.70
CA HIS A 95 -9.54 11.45 2.98
C HIS A 95 -8.01 11.25 3.09
N GLY A 96 -7.23 11.71 2.12
CA GLY A 96 -5.77 11.83 2.24
C GLY A 96 -4.96 10.57 1.91
N PHE A 97 -5.57 9.55 1.33
CA PHE A 97 -4.86 8.33 0.91
C PHE A 97 -4.16 8.56 -0.43
N ASN A 98 -2.84 8.73 -0.43
CA ASN A 98 -2.06 9.09 -1.61
C ASN A 98 -1.58 7.89 -2.46
N LEU A 99 -1.79 6.68 -1.96
CA LEU A 99 -1.50 5.43 -2.66
C LEU A 99 -2.73 4.52 -2.64
N LEU A 100 -3.03 3.89 -3.78
CA LEU A 100 -4.02 2.82 -3.89
C LEU A 100 -3.33 1.50 -4.22
N ARG A 101 -3.32 0.55 -3.28
CA ARG A 101 -2.90 -0.85 -3.55
C ARG A 101 -4.07 -1.59 -4.19
N VAL A 102 -3.86 -2.15 -5.38
CA VAL A 102 -4.91 -2.80 -6.18
C VAL A 102 -4.60 -4.29 -6.36
N PRO A 103 -5.28 -5.16 -5.60
CA PRO A 103 -5.24 -6.61 -5.80
C PRO A 103 -5.75 -7.06 -7.18
N MET A 104 -4.87 -7.69 -7.94
CA MET A 104 -5.12 -8.31 -9.25
C MET A 104 -4.72 -9.78 -9.26
N SER A 105 -4.92 -10.47 -10.37
CA SER A 105 -4.45 -11.84 -10.56
C SER A 105 -3.59 -11.96 -11.82
N THR A 106 -2.75 -12.99 -11.90
CA THR A 106 -2.04 -13.30 -13.15
C THR A 106 -3.03 -13.53 -14.29
N GLN A 107 -4.13 -14.22 -13.99
CA GLN A 107 -5.21 -14.48 -14.93
C GLN A 107 -5.79 -13.21 -15.58
N ILE A 108 -6.14 -12.19 -14.80
CA ILE A 108 -6.79 -11.00 -15.37
C ILE A 108 -5.82 -10.18 -16.22
N LEU A 109 -4.54 -10.11 -15.83
CA LEU A 109 -3.52 -9.45 -16.63
C LEU A 109 -3.32 -10.14 -17.98
N LEU A 110 -3.22 -11.47 -17.99
CA LEU A 110 -3.11 -12.23 -19.24
C LEU A 110 -4.39 -12.17 -20.08
N GLN A 111 -5.56 -12.11 -19.44
CA GLN A 111 -6.84 -11.87 -20.12
C GLN A 111 -6.81 -10.54 -20.88
N TRP A 112 -6.39 -9.46 -20.21
CA TRP A 112 -6.26 -8.12 -20.81
C TRP A 112 -5.21 -8.08 -21.92
N LYS A 113 -4.03 -8.65 -21.67
CA LYS A 113 -2.95 -8.79 -22.66
C LYS A 113 -3.44 -9.45 -23.94
N ASN A 114 -4.22 -10.51 -23.82
CA ASN A 114 -4.72 -11.29 -24.95
C ASN A 114 -6.04 -10.76 -25.52
N ASN A 115 -6.59 -9.68 -24.95
CA ASN A 115 -7.89 -9.11 -25.31
C ASN A 115 -9.00 -10.19 -25.29
N GLU A 116 -8.95 -11.05 -24.28
CA GLU A 116 -9.96 -12.08 -24.02
C GLU A 116 -11.23 -11.44 -23.44
N PRO A 117 -12.43 -11.95 -23.79
CA PRO A 117 -13.68 -11.36 -23.36
C PRO A 117 -13.90 -11.50 -21.86
N ASP A 118 -14.48 -10.47 -21.24
CA ASP A 118 -14.89 -10.55 -19.83
C ASP A 118 -15.99 -11.59 -19.62
N PRO A 119 -15.87 -12.49 -18.62
CA PRO A 119 -16.91 -13.44 -18.28
C PRO A 119 -18.13 -12.74 -17.65
N ILE A 120 -17.89 -11.79 -16.74
CA ILE A 120 -18.89 -10.93 -16.09
C ILE A 120 -18.20 -9.70 -15.52
N ILE A 121 -18.82 -8.52 -15.67
CA ILE A 121 -18.35 -7.28 -15.06
C ILE A 121 -19.44 -6.78 -14.11
N LYS A 122 -19.13 -6.64 -12.82
CA LYS A 122 -20.11 -6.25 -11.78
C LYS A 122 -20.25 -4.73 -11.66
N VAL A 123 -20.71 -4.08 -12.72
CA VAL A 123 -20.99 -2.64 -12.75
C VAL A 123 -22.49 -2.40 -12.73
N ASN A 124 -22.92 -1.38 -11.99
CA ASN A 124 -24.25 -0.79 -12.17
C ASN A 124 -24.14 0.41 -13.10
N GLU A 125 -24.51 0.20 -14.35
CA GLU A 125 -24.40 1.18 -15.44
C GLU A 125 -25.35 2.39 -15.28
N TRP A 126 -26.30 2.34 -14.34
CA TRP A 126 -27.17 3.48 -14.02
C TRP A 126 -26.52 4.42 -13.02
N LYS A 127 -25.71 3.89 -12.10
CA LYS A 127 -24.88 4.68 -11.18
C LYS A 127 -23.55 5.09 -11.81
N ASN A 128 -23.08 4.35 -12.82
CA ASN A 128 -21.81 4.57 -13.52
C ASN A 128 -22.02 4.73 -15.03
N PRO A 129 -22.79 5.73 -15.49
CA PRO A 129 -23.05 5.93 -16.93
C PRO A 129 -21.76 6.11 -17.75
N GLU A 130 -20.73 6.72 -17.18
CA GLU A 130 -19.42 6.94 -17.79
C GLU A 130 -18.63 5.63 -18.05
N LEU A 131 -18.93 4.56 -17.32
CA LEU A 131 -18.35 3.22 -17.54
C LEU A 131 -19.05 2.45 -18.66
N THR A 132 -19.95 3.09 -19.40
CA THR A 132 -20.57 2.53 -20.60
C THR A 132 -19.92 3.04 -21.87
N VAL A 133 -19.97 2.26 -22.96
CA VAL A 133 -19.41 2.63 -24.26
C VAL A 133 -20.01 3.95 -24.76
N GLU A 134 -21.30 4.16 -24.52
CA GLU A 134 -22.04 5.34 -24.96
C GLU A 134 -21.97 6.53 -23.99
N GLY A 135 -21.53 6.32 -22.75
CA GLY A 135 -21.51 7.36 -21.71
C GLY A 135 -22.91 7.72 -21.19
N ILE A 136 -23.85 6.75 -21.16
CA ILE A 136 -25.24 6.97 -20.74
C ILE A 136 -25.69 5.92 -19.72
N ALA A 137 -26.67 6.29 -18.89
CA ALA A 137 -27.27 5.37 -17.93
C ALA A 137 -27.98 4.20 -18.65
N GLY A 138 -27.73 2.96 -18.23
CA GLY A 138 -28.28 1.77 -18.90
C GLY A 138 -27.54 1.35 -20.17
N GLY A 139 -26.41 2.00 -20.50
CA GLY A 139 -25.59 1.70 -21.68
C GLY A 139 -24.82 0.38 -21.57
N LYS A 140 -24.09 0.03 -22.63
CA LYS A 140 -23.27 -1.19 -22.63
C LYS A 140 -22.00 -0.96 -21.81
N VAL A 141 -21.78 -1.74 -20.75
CA VAL A 141 -20.54 -1.68 -19.94
C VAL A 141 -19.30 -1.88 -20.84
N LYS A 142 -18.27 -1.06 -20.61
CA LYS A 142 -16.95 -1.13 -21.28
C LYS A 142 -16.22 -2.42 -20.92
N TYR A 143 -15.17 -2.75 -21.67
CA TYR A 143 -14.26 -3.83 -21.33
C TYR A 143 -13.58 -3.53 -19.97
N SER A 144 -13.32 -4.54 -19.14
CA SER A 144 -12.74 -4.35 -17.80
C SER A 144 -11.40 -3.62 -17.82
N PHE A 145 -10.57 -3.84 -18.85
CA PHE A 145 -9.31 -3.12 -19.02
C PHE A 145 -9.53 -1.64 -19.39
N ASP A 146 -10.57 -1.32 -20.16
CA ASP A 146 -10.92 0.09 -20.44
C ASP A 146 -11.37 0.78 -19.13
N ILE A 147 -12.12 0.08 -18.28
CA ILE A 147 -12.54 0.57 -16.97
C ILE A 147 -11.34 0.76 -16.04
N TRP A 148 -10.39 -0.18 -16.03
CA TRP A 148 -9.14 -0.05 -15.29
C TRP A 148 -8.36 1.19 -15.72
N ASN A 149 -8.20 1.42 -17.03
CA ASN A 149 -7.53 2.62 -17.54
C ASN A 149 -8.28 3.92 -17.19
N MET A 150 -9.61 3.88 -17.06
CA MET A 150 -10.36 5.01 -16.51
C MET A 150 -10.04 5.25 -15.03
N ALA A 151 -9.92 4.19 -14.22
CA ALA A 151 -9.50 4.32 -12.82
C ALA A 151 -8.09 4.89 -12.68
N VAL A 152 -7.13 4.46 -13.51
CA VAL A 152 -5.78 5.05 -13.56
C VAL A 152 -5.86 6.55 -13.85
N ASN A 153 -6.66 6.95 -14.84
CA ASN A 153 -6.85 8.36 -15.15
C ASN A 153 -7.46 9.16 -14.00
N TRP A 154 -8.47 8.62 -13.32
CA TRP A 154 -9.09 9.30 -12.18
C TRP A 154 -8.21 9.33 -10.94
N CYS A 155 -7.34 8.35 -10.73
CA CYS A 155 -6.31 8.43 -9.70
C CYS A 155 -5.35 9.58 -9.99
N ARG A 156 -4.89 9.71 -11.24
CA ARG A 156 -4.06 10.85 -11.67
C ARG A 156 -4.74 12.19 -11.44
N GLU A 157 -5.99 12.33 -11.86
CA GLU A 157 -6.78 13.57 -11.66
C GLU A 157 -6.90 13.96 -10.18
N ASN A 158 -6.83 12.98 -9.28
CA ASN A 158 -6.95 13.15 -7.84
C ASN A 158 -5.61 13.16 -7.09
N GLY A 159 -4.46 13.10 -7.78
CA GLY A 159 -3.14 13.03 -7.14
C GLY A 159 -2.93 11.75 -6.32
N ILE A 160 -3.60 10.65 -6.69
CA ILE A 160 -3.40 9.30 -6.13
C ILE A 160 -2.45 8.53 -7.04
N LYS A 161 -1.42 7.90 -6.46
CA LYS A 161 -0.58 6.93 -7.15
C LYS A 161 -1.08 5.51 -6.90
N ILE A 162 -0.66 4.57 -7.74
CA ILE A 162 -1.14 3.19 -7.76
C ILE A 162 0.03 2.23 -7.54
N MET A 163 -0.23 1.22 -6.71
CA MET A 163 0.57 0.01 -6.61
C MET A 163 -0.27 -1.19 -7.04
N MET A 164 0.13 -1.87 -8.12
CA MET A 164 -0.53 -3.13 -8.51
C MET A 164 0.00 -4.27 -7.65
N ASP A 165 -0.88 -5.12 -7.14
CA ASP A 165 -0.55 -6.31 -6.37
C ASP A 165 -0.97 -7.58 -7.12
N ILE A 166 -0.06 -8.52 -7.37
CA ILE A 166 -0.45 -9.86 -7.82
C ILE A 166 -0.96 -10.68 -6.64
N HIS A 167 -2.26 -10.57 -6.40
CA HIS A 167 -2.92 -11.17 -5.25
C HIS A 167 -3.10 -12.69 -5.35
N SER A 168 -3.17 -13.22 -6.58
CA SER A 168 -3.26 -14.65 -6.84
C SER A 168 -2.90 -15.02 -8.28
N PRO A 169 -2.59 -16.30 -8.58
CA PRO A 169 -2.40 -16.73 -9.98
C PRO A 169 -3.75 -16.75 -10.72
N SER A 170 -4.69 -17.58 -10.26
CA SER A 170 -6.08 -17.60 -10.77
C SER A 170 -6.94 -16.53 -10.09
N THR A 171 -7.85 -15.90 -10.85
CA THR A 171 -8.90 -15.00 -10.33
C THR A 171 -9.90 -15.80 -9.49
N ASN A 172 -9.98 -15.52 -8.19
CA ASN A 172 -10.86 -16.23 -7.26
C ASN A 172 -11.10 -15.39 -5.99
N ALA A 173 -12.33 -15.41 -5.45
CA ALA A 173 -12.65 -14.77 -4.17
C ALA A 173 -11.80 -15.32 -2.99
N SER A 174 -11.32 -16.56 -3.09
CA SER A 174 -10.38 -17.17 -2.14
C SER A 174 -8.96 -17.27 -2.69
N GLY A 175 -8.59 -16.44 -3.67
CA GLY A 175 -7.28 -16.46 -4.32
C GLY A 175 -6.11 -16.20 -3.36
N HIS A 176 -6.34 -15.40 -2.31
CA HIS A 176 -5.38 -15.13 -1.25
C HIS A 176 -4.92 -16.39 -0.49
N GLN A 177 -5.69 -17.48 -0.55
CA GLN A 177 -5.33 -18.78 0.06
C GLN A 177 -4.30 -19.57 -0.77
N ILE A 178 -3.87 -19.05 -1.91
CA ILE A 178 -2.87 -19.71 -2.76
C ILE A 178 -1.46 -19.30 -2.29
N PRO A 179 -0.66 -20.25 -1.76
CA PRO A 179 0.61 -19.94 -1.11
C PRO A 179 1.71 -19.44 -2.05
N LEU A 180 1.59 -19.71 -3.35
CA LEU A 180 2.65 -19.52 -4.33
C LEU A 180 2.13 -18.66 -5.50
N TRP A 181 3.05 -18.02 -6.23
CA TRP A 181 2.76 -17.21 -7.43
C TRP A 181 2.36 -18.05 -8.66
N TYR A 182 2.08 -19.34 -8.46
CA TYR A 182 1.65 -20.28 -9.48
C TYR A 182 0.65 -21.28 -8.90
N ASP A 183 -0.16 -21.85 -9.77
CA ASP A 183 -1.11 -22.92 -9.44
C ASP A 183 -1.19 -23.95 -10.59
N GLU A 184 -2.23 -24.79 -10.63
CA GLU A 184 -2.42 -25.74 -11.73
C GLU A 184 -2.81 -25.10 -13.08
N ASN A 185 -3.25 -23.85 -13.10
CA ASN A 185 -3.72 -23.14 -14.30
C ASN A 185 -2.66 -22.16 -14.84
N TYR A 186 -1.88 -21.55 -13.95
CA TYR A 186 -0.87 -20.55 -14.29
C TYR A 186 0.49 -20.92 -13.69
N SER A 187 1.50 -20.97 -14.54
CA SER A 187 2.89 -21.26 -14.17
C SER A 187 3.64 -20.01 -13.71
N THR A 188 4.86 -20.20 -13.18
CA THR A 188 5.77 -19.08 -12.92
C THR A 188 6.06 -18.25 -14.18
N GLU A 189 6.11 -18.87 -15.36
CA GLU A 189 6.37 -18.12 -16.60
C GLU A 189 5.16 -17.29 -17.05
N ASP A 190 3.94 -17.77 -16.79
CA ASP A 190 2.71 -16.99 -17.02
C ASP A 190 2.66 -15.76 -16.10
N TRP A 191 3.08 -15.92 -14.83
CA TRP A 191 3.22 -14.82 -13.88
C TRP A 191 4.26 -13.78 -14.34
N LEU A 192 5.43 -14.23 -14.80
CA LEU A 192 6.45 -13.32 -15.34
C LEU A 192 5.96 -12.60 -16.61
N GLU A 193 5.30 -13.31 -17.53
CA GLU A 193 4.72 -12.70 -18.75
C GLU A 193 3.66 -11.63 -18.41
N ALA A 194 2.84 -11.88 -17.39
CA ALA A 194 1.86 -10.90 -16.91
C ALA A 194 2.53 -9.64 -16.36
N LEU A 195 3.58 -9.81 -15.54
CA LEU A 195 4.37 -8.71 -14.99
C LEU A 195 5.05 -7.88 -16.09
N GLU A 196 5.74 -8.55 -17.02
CA GLU A 196 6.41 -7.89 -18.16
C GLU A 196 5.41 -7.05 -18.98
N TRP A 197 4.26 -7.64 -19.32
CA TRP A 197 3.26 -6.94 -20.12
C TRP A 197 2.69 -5.72 -19.41
N PHE A 198 2.33 -5.85 -18.14
CA PHE A 198 1.76 -4.73 -17.38
C PHE A 198 2.78 -3.60 -17.24
N CYS A 199 4.03 -3.93 -16.92
CA CYS A 199 5.11 -2.94 -16.79
C CYS A 199 5.43 -2.26 -18.13
N ASP A 200 5.46 -3.00 -19.25
CA ASP A 200 5.67 -2.40 -20.58
C ASP A 200 4.53 -1.47 -20.99
N TYR A 201 3.28 -1.82 -20.66
CA TYR A 201 2.11 -1.01 -21.00
C TYR A 201 2.10 0.33 -20.24
N TYR A 202 2.48 0.34 -18.96
CA TYR A 202 2.42 1.51 -18.08
C TYR A 202 3.77 2.20 -17.85
N LYS A 203 4.84 1.84 -18.58
CA LYS A 203 6.17 2.44 -18.36
C LYS A 203 6.26 3.95 -18.56
N ASP A 204 5.31 4.51 -19.30
CA ASP A 204 5.21 5.93 -19.60
C ASP A 204 4.12 6.65 -18.80
N ASP A 205 3.70 6.06 -17.68
CA ASP A 205 2.63 6.56 -16.82
C ASP A 205 3.01 6.44 -15.33
N ASP A 206 3.57 7.52 -14.77
CA ASP A 206 3.96 7.59 -13.36
C ASP A 206 2.79 7.68 -12.38
N THR A 207 1.55 7.41 -12.82
CA THR A 207 0.45 7.10 -11.90
C THR A 207 0.66 5.73 -11.26
N ILE A 208 1.24 4.78 -11.99
CA ILE A 208 1.59 3.47 -11.47
C ILE A 208 3.08 3.49 -11.13
N ILE A 209 3.37 3.61 -9.85
CA ILE A 209 4.74 3.80 -9.34
C ILE A 209 5.35 2.53 -8.76
N ALA A 210 4.54 1.48 -8.58
CA ALA A 210 4.92 0.32 -7.79
C ALA A 210 4.23 -0.98 -8.23
N ILE A 211 4.95 -2.09 -8.04
CA ILE A 211 4.44 -3.44 -8.21
C ILE A 211 4.74 -4.27 -6.97
N ASP A 212 3.71 -4.82 -6.36
CA ASP A 212 3.79 -5.88 -5.35
C ASP A 212 3.72 -7.24 -6.04
N LEU A 213 4.86 -7.95 -5.99
CA LEU A 213 5.14 -9.07 -6.88
C LEU A 213 4.21 -10.26 -6.63
N LYS A 214 3.83 -10.52 -5.38
CA LYS A 214 2.86 -11.54 -4.99
C LYS A 214 2.38 -11.30 -3.57
N ASN A 215 1.07 -11.17 -3.41
CA ASN A 215 0.42 -11.10 -2.10
C ASN A 215 0.71 -12.33 -1.26
N GLU A 216 1.29 -12.16 -0.09
CA GLU A 216 1.42 -13.16 0.97
C GLU A 216 1.95 -14.52 0.52
N PRO A 217 3.22 -14.67 0.13
CA PRO A 217 3.83 -15.99 0.04
C PRO A 217 3.71 -16.70 1.39
N HIS A 218 3.15 -17.91 1.42
CA HIS A 218 2.84 -18.59 2.68
C HIS A 218 2.82 -20.12 2.52
N GLY A 219 2.26 -20.82 3.51
CA GLY A 219 2.12 -22.26 3.57
C GLY A 219 3.12 -22.90 4.54
N LYS A 220 2.77 -24.09 5.01
CA LYS A 220 3.58 -24.86 5.96
C LYS A 220 4.20 -26.08 5.27
N PRO A 221 5.42 -26.50 5.67
CA PRO A 221 6.07 -27.68 5.08
C PRO A 221 5.20 -28.95 5.10
N GLU A 222 4.45 -29.17 6.19
CA GLU A 222 3.56 -30.32 6.35
C GLU A 222 2.34 -30.33 5.39
N ASP A 223 1.95 -29.18 4.84
CA ASP A 223 0.84 -29.06 3.88
C ASP A 223 1.30 -29.34 2.43
N GLY A 224 2.61 -29.45 2.20
CA GLY A 224 3.22 -29.81 0.91
C GLY A 224 3.21 -28.71 -0.15
N LYS A 225 2.53 -27.58 0.08
CA LYS A 225 2.61 -26.35 -0.72
C LYS A 225 2.96 -25.18 0.19
N PHE A 226 4.18 -24.67 0.07
CA PHE A 226 4.67 -23.58 0.91
C PHE A 226 5.74 -22.77 0.19
N ALA A 227 5.80 -21.47 0.45
CA ALA A 227 6.87 -20.59 0.05
C ALA A 227 8.06 -20.72 1.02
N LYS A 228 9.27 -20.78 0.49
CA LYS A 228 10.51 -20.76 1.28
C LYS A 228 11.44 -19.63 0.88
N TRP A 229 12.46 -19.37 1.69
CA TRP A 229 13.43 -18.29 1.46
C TRP A 229 14.87 -18.75 1.73
N ASP A 230 15.62 -19.06 0.67
CA ASP A 230 17.04 -19.41 0.74
C ASP A 230 17.74 -19.11 -0.61
N ASN A 231 19.00 -19.51 -0.79
CA ASN A 231 19.75 -19.33 -2.05
C ASN A 231 19.58 -20.46 -3.08
N SER A 232 18.61 -21.37 -2.91
CA SER A 232 18.30 -22.38 -3.93
C SER A 232 17.54 -21.78 -5.11
N THR A 233 17.39 -22.55 -6.18
CA THR A 233 16.52 -22.20 -7.33
C THR A 233 15.27 -23.09 -7.36
N ASP A 234 14.83 -23.57 -6.19
CA ASP A 234 13.67 -24.44 -6.09
C ASP A 234 12.41 -23.69 -6.53
N LEU A 235 11.47 -24.43 -7.13
CA LEU A 235 10.26 -23.83 -7.72
C LEU A 235 9.42 -23.07 -6.69
N ASN A 236 9.46 -23.43 -5.41
CA ASN A 236 8.74 -22.77 -4.34
C ASN A 236 9.59 -21.76 -3.53
N ASN A 237 10.80 -21.43 -4.00
CA ASN A 237 11.65 -20.43 -3.35
C ASN A 237 11.21 -19.01 -3.73
N TRP A 238 10.61 -18.31 -2.78
CA TRP A 238 10.11 -16.96 -2.99
C TRP A 238 11.23 -15.96 -3.28
N LYS A 239 12.38 -16.03 -2.61
CA LYS A 239 13.51 -15.13 -2.89
C LYS A 239 13.90 -15.21 -4.37
N TYR A 240 14.10 -16.43 -4.87
CA TYR A 240 14.50 -16.67 -6.25
C TYR A 240 13.42 -16.19 -7.24
N ALA A 241 12.14 -16.42 -6.94
CA ALA A 241 11.06 -15.96 -7.78
C ALA A 241 10.88 -14.44 -7.76
N ALA A 242 11.04 -13.79 -6.59
CA ALA A 242 11.01 -12.35 -6.45
C ALA A 242 12.10 -11.66 -7.27
N GLU A 243 13.34 -12.19 -7.25
CA GLU A 243 14.43 -11.68 -8.11
C GLU A 243 14.12 -11.83 -9.60
N ARG A 244 13.46 -12.93 -10.00
CA ARG A 244 13.01 -13.11 -11.39
C ARG A 244 11.87 -12.15 -11.74
N GLY A 245 10.88 -11.98 -10.86
CA GLY A 245 9.75 -11.07 -11.04
C GLY A 245 10.17 -9.62 -11.11
N ALA A 246 11.06 -9.20 -10.20
CA ALA A 246 11.67 -7.88 -10.21
C ALA A 246 12.40 -7.61 -11.53
N ASN A 247 13.22 -8.55 -12.01
CA ASN A 247 13.90 -8.41 -13.30
C ASN A 247 12.92 -8.35 -14.49
N ALA A 248 11.85 -9.13 -14.46
CA ALA A 248 10.78 -9.06 -15.46
C ALA A 248 10.17 -7.64 -15.51
N CYS A 249 9.80 -7.07 -14.36
CA CYS A 249 9.27 -5.70 -14.26
C CYS A 249 10.29 -4.64 -14.72
N LEU A 250 11.47 -4.64 -14.10
CA LEU A 250 12.48 -3.58 -14.23
C LEU A 250 13.17 -3.57 -15.60
N SER A 251 13.17 -4.69 -16.32
CA SER A 251 13.61 -4.74 -17.72
C SER A 251 12.69 -3.97 -18.67
N GLN A 252 11.42 -3.77 -18.29
CA GLN A 252 10.42 -3.01 -19.07
C GLN A 252 10.27 -1.59 -18.57
N ASN A 253 10.22 -1.39 -17.25
CA ASN A 253 10.18 -0.08 -16.60
C ASN A 253 11.19 -0.03 -15.43
N PRO A 254 12.37 0.58 -15.61
CA PRO A 254 13.41 0.64 -14.58
C PRO A 254 13.10 1.59 -13.42
N ASN A 255 12.01 2.38 -13.51
CA ASN A 255 11.65 3.39 -12.52
C ASN A 255 10.62 2.89 -11.49
N LEU A 256 10.06 1.68 -11.65
CA LEU A 256 9.08 1.14 -10.70
C LEU A 256 9.74 0.79 -9.39
N LEU A 257 9.07 1.06 -8.27
CA LEU A 257 9.37 0.40 -7.01
C LEU A 257 8.87 -1.06 -7.06
N ILE A 258 9.66 -1.97 -6.50
CA ILE A 258 9.35 -3.40 -6.43
C ILE A 258 9.18 -3.79 -4.97
N MET A 259 7.96 -4.19 -4.64
CA MET A 259 7.59 -4.65 -3.31
C MET A 259 7.79 -6.16 -3.21
N VAL A 260 8.54 -6.58 -2.20
CA VAL A 260 8.80 -7.98 -1.88
C VAL A 260 8.31 -8.27 -0.48
N GLU A 261 7.21 -9.00 -0.38
CA GLU A 261 6.71 -9.50 0.91
C GLU A 261 7.57 -10.64 1.48
N GLY A 262 7.30 -11.05 2.71
CA GLY A 262 7.92 -12.19 3.39
C GLY A 262 7.26 -13.54 3.08
N THR A 263 7.63 -14.57 3.85
CA THR A 263 6.94 -15.88 3.86
C THR A 263 6.06 -16.06 5.11
N GLU A 264 5.44 -17.22 5.32
CA GLU A 264 4.81 -17.57 6.62
C GLU A 264 5.84 -18.20 7.58
N CYS A 265 6.59 -19.18 7.10
CA CYS A 265 7.49 -20.00 7.90
C CYS A 265 8.97 -19.69 7.61
N TYR A 266 9.81 -19.72 8.66
CA TYR A 266 11.27 -19.71 8.55
C TYR A 266 11.92 -20.68 9.55
N PRO A 267 12.72 -21.68 9.12
CA PRO A 267 13.32 -22.66 10.03
C PRO A 267 14.29 -22.04 11.04
N LYS A 268 14.29 -22.56 12.27
CA LYS A 268 15.33 -22.30 13.27
C LYS A 268 16.57 -23.13 12.97
N PHE A 269 17.37 -22.71 11.99
CA PHE A 269 18.54 -23.46 11.53
C PHE A 269 19.57 -23.73 12.65
N ASP A 270 19.68 -22.82 13.62
CA ASP A 270 20.51 -22.94 14.82
C ASP A 270 20.04 -24.05 15.78
N GLU A 271 18.76 -24.40 15.74
CA GLU A 271 18.17 -25.55 16.46
C GLU A 271 18.15 -26.86 15.62
N GLY A 272 18.85 -26.86 14.49
CA GLY A 272 18.93 -27.99 13.56
C GLY A 272 17.66 -28.23 12.74
N ALA A 273 16.80 -27.22 12.60
CA ALA A 273 15.65 -27.25 11.71
C ALA A 273 16.06 -27.01 10.24
N ASP A 274 15.21 -27.42 9.32
CA ASP A 274 15.33 -27.14 7.90
C ASP A 274 13.94 -26.96 7.27
N TRP A 275 13.88 -26.71 5.97
CA TRP A 275 12.63 -26.53 5.22
C TRP A 275 11.74 -27.78 5.13
N SER A 276 12.17 -28.93 5.64
CA SER A 276 11.35 -30.15 5.80
C SER A 276 10.82 -30.34 7.22
N THR A 277 11.26 -29.49 8.15
CA THR A 277 10.81 -29.52 9.55
C THR A 277 9.37 -29.00 9.64
N PRO A 278 8.42 -29.78 10.19
CA PRO A 278 7.03 -29.33 10.29
C PRO A 278 6.92 -28.15 11.27
N SER A 279 6.01 -27.23 10.97
CA SER A 279 5.74 -26.08 11.84
C SER A 279 5.09 -26.52 13.16
N ILE A 280 4.31 -27.61 13.12
CA ILE A 280 3.72 -28.29 14.28
C ILE A 280 4.33 -29.69 14.45
N ASP A 281 5.02 -29.90 15.57
CA ASP A 281 5.48 -31.24 15.98
C ASP A 281 4.40 -31.93 16.83
N TYR A 282 3.49 -32.66 16.18
CA TYR A 282 2.45 -33.43 16.85
C TYR A 282 2.97 -34.52 17.80
N ALA A 283 4.23 -34.93 17.69
CA ALA A 283 4.84 -35.93 18.58
C ALA A 283 5.46 -35.30 19.83
N ASN A 284 5.77 -33.99 19.82
CA ASN A 284 6.34 -33.25 20.94
C ASN A 284 5.63 -31.90 21.14
N TYR A 285 4.30 -31.92 21.25
CA TYR A 285 3.48 -30.70 21.37
C TYR A 285 3.79 -29.86 22.63
N ASP A 286 4.50 -30.43 23.60
CA ASP A 286 4.98 -29.75 24.81
C ASP A 286 6.26 -28.92 24.60
N LYS A 287 6.89 -29.02 23.43
CA LYS A 287 8.13 -28.29 23.10
C LYS A 287 7.84 -27.09 22.19
N PRO A 288 8.64 -26.02 22.29
CA PRO A 288 8.54 -24.90 21.35
C PRO A 288 8.72 -25.35 19.90
N SER A 289 8.02 -24.69 18.98
CA SER A 289 8.21 -24.94 17.55
C SER A 289 9.65 -24.62 17.12
N LYS A 290 10.16 -25.45 16.22
CA LYS A 290 11.46 -25.27 15.54
C LYS A 290 11.35 -24.42 14.26
N VAL A 291 10.19 -23.82 14.03
CA VAL A 291 9.93 -22.91 12.93
C VAL A 291 9.50 -21.58 13.53
N TRP A 292 10.08 -20.49 13.05
CA TRP A 292 9.54 -19.15 13.28
C TRP A 292 8.33 -18.98 12.37
N GLY A 293 7.13 -18.96 12.96
CA GLY A 293 5.90 -18.57 12.27
C GLY A 293 5.71 -17.05 12.30
N ALA A 294 5.07 -16.53 11.26
CA ALA A 294 4.66 -15.13 11.14
C ALA A 294 3.27 -15.07 10.49
N TRP A 295 2.74 -13.85 10.32
CA TRP A 295 1.67 -13.63 9.36
C TRP A 295 2.11 -14.07 7.95
N TRP A 296 1.16 -14.45 7.11
CA TRP A 296 1.43 -14.69 5.69
C TRP A 296 2.00 -13.40 5.09
N GLY A 297 3.07 -13.50 4.28
CA GLY A 297 3.78 -12.30 3.82
C GLY A 297 4.61 -11.56 4.90
N GLY A 298 4.57 -11.97 6.17
CA GLY A 298 5.18 -11.23 7.29
C GLY A 298 6.59 -11.70 7.70
N ASN A 299 7.06 -12.86 7.23
CA ASN A 299 8.34 -13.42 7.65
C ASN A 299 9.48 -13.00 6.73
N LEU A 300 10.17 -11.90 7.06
CA LEU A 300 11.34 -11.40 6.36
C LEU A 300 12.66 -11.74 7.08
N ARG A 301 12.67 -12.79 7.92
CA ARG A 301 13.89 -13.28 8.60
C ARG A 301 15.01 -13.65 7.62
N GLY A 302 14.62 -14.19 6.47
CA GLY A 302 15.55 -14.60 5.42
C GLY A 302 16.38 -13.47 4.83
N VAL A 303 15.94 -12.21 4.95
CA VAL A 303 16.67 -11.05 4.42
C VAL A 303 18.05 -10.87 5.08
N ARG A 304 18.20 -11.26 6.36
CA ARG A 304 19.51 -11.21 7.06
C ARG A 304 20.61 -11.99 6.37
N ASP A 305 20.28 -13.22 5.98
CA ASP A 305 21.25 -14.18 5.46
C ASP A 305 21.24 -14.20 3.92
N TYR A 306 20.09 -13.89 3.34
CA TYR A 306 19.78 -14.03 1.92
C TYR A 306 18.97 -12.80 1.44
N PRO A 307 19.54 -11.58 1.44
CA PRO A 307 18.85 -10.39 0.94
C PRO A 307 18.52 -10.54 -0.55
N ILE A 308 17.49 -9.81 -1.00
CA ILE A 308 17.14 -9.72 -2.41
C ILE A 308 18.21 -8.91 -3.13
N ASP A 309 18.72 -9.45 -4.23
CA ASP A 309 19.73 -8.80 -5.08
C ASP A 309 19.11 -8.46 -6.44
N LEU A 310 18.86 -7.17 -6.67
CA LEU A 310 18.35 -6.64 -7.95
C LEU A 310 19.47 -6.05 -8.82
N GLY A 311 20.75 -6.24 -8.46
CA GLY A 311 21.88 -5.72 -9.20
C GLY A 311 21.87 -4.19 -9.33
N GLU A 312 21.83 -3.69 -10.57
CA GLU A 312 21.84 -2.25 -10.83
C GLU A 312 20.53 -1.54 -10.41
N TYR A 313 19.44 -2.29 -10.21
CA TYR A 313 18.15 -1.77 -9.81
C TYR A 313 17.90 -1.85 -8.30
N GLN A 314 18.95 -2.02 -7.48
CA GLN A 314 18.79 -2.18 -6.03
C GLN A 314 18.06 -0.99 -5.37
N SER A 315 18.15 0.22 -5.94
CA SER A 315 17.41 1.40 -5.50
C SER A 315 15.90 1.29 -5.72
N GLN A 316 15.39 0.24 -6.35
CA GLN A 316 13.95 0.05 -6.55
C GLN A 316 13.34 -0.93 -5.53
N LEU A 317 14.14 -1.58 -4.68
CA LEU A 317 13.65 -2.58 -3.75
C LEU A 317 12.99 -1.96 -2.51
N VAL A 318 11.76 -2.39 -2.22
CA VAL A 318 11.05 -2.13 -0.97
C VAL A 318 10.60 -3.47 -0.37
N TYR A 319 10.83 -3.70 0.93
CA TYR A 319 10.26 -4.87 1.59
C TYR A 319 8.85 -4.56 2.10
N SER A 320 7.91 -5.48 1.88
CA SER A 320 6.49 -5.22 2.09
C SER A 320 5.82 -6.24 3.04
N PRO A 321 6.12 -6.25 4.35
CA PRO A 321 5.48 -7.18 5.26
C PRO A 321 3.98 -6.90 5.40
N HIS A 322 3.22 -7.94 5.74
CA HIS A 322 1.85 -7.82 6.26
C HIS A 322 1.84 -8.12 7.77
N ASP A 323 0.96 -7.44 8.50
CA ASP A 323 0.76 -7.69 9.91
C ASP A 323 -0.69 -7.42 10.31
N TYR A 324 -1.22 -8.25 11.20
CA TYR A 324 -2.63 -8.23 11.59
C TYR A 324 -2.81 -8.39 13.10
N GLY A 325 -4.01 -8.04 13.55
CA GLY A 325 -4.41 -8.11 14.94
C GLY A 325 -5.07 -9.44 15.34
N PRO A 326 -5.44 -9.57 16.62
CA PRO A 326 -6.00 -10.79 17.19
C PRO A 326 -7.35 -11.24 16.58
N GLU A 327 -8.12 -10.35 15.95
CA GLU A 327 -9.39 -10.73 15.28
C GLU A 327 -9.16 -11.50 13.97
N VAL A 328 -8.00 -11.34 13.32
CA VAL A 328 -7.63 -12.16 12.16
C VAL A 328 -7.16 -13.54 12.62
N HIS A 329 -6.24 -13.58 13.59
CA HIS A 329 -5.82 -14.83 14.23
C HIS A 329 -5.22 -14.60 15.63
N PRO A 330 -5.59 -15.39 16.66
CA PRO A 330 -5.11 -15.22 18.03
C PRO A 330 -3.71 -15.82 18.22
N GLN A 331 -2.70 -15.11 17.71
CA GLN A 331 -1.29 -15.49 17.81
C GLN A 331 -0.77 -15.50 19.26
N GLU A 332 0.24 -16.33 19.53
CA GLU A 332 0.73 -16.53 20.91
C GLU A 332 1.37 -15.28 21.53
N TRP A 333 1.96 -14.41 20.70
CA TRP A 333 2.56 -13.13 21.12
C TRP A 333 1.53 -12.09 21.59
N PHE A 334 0.23 -12.35 21.44
CA PHE A 334 -0.83 -11.52 22.01
C PHE A 334 -1.20 -11.89 23.45
N TYR A 335 -0.66 -12.99 24.00
CA TYR A 335 -0.93 -13.41 25.38
C TYR A 335 -2.41 -13.66 25.75
N LEU A 336 -3.31 -13.80 24.77
CA LEU A 336 -4.77 -13.89 25.00
C LEU A 336 -5.23 -15.11 25.82
N LYS A 337 -4.35 -16.09 26.04
CA LYS A 337 -4.62 -17.28 26.87
C LYS A 337 -4.37 -17.04 28.37
N ASP A 338 -3.75 -15.92 28.74
CA ASP A 338 -3.43 -15.53 30.12
C ASP A 338 -4.14 -14.22 30.45
N ASP A 339 -5.26 -14.31 31.19
CA ASP A 339 -6.12 -13.16 31.54
C ASP A 339 -5.45 -12.12 32.46
N THR A 340 -4.23 -12.41 32.92
CA THR A 340 -3.42 -11.49 33.72
C THR A 340 -2.40 -10.70 32.89
N LYS A 341 -2.34 -10.94 31.58
CA LYS A 341 -1.38 -10.32 30.66
C LYS A 341 -2.09 -9.74 29.43
N THR A 342 -1.50 -8.68 28.90
CA THR A 342 -1.73 -8.18 27.55
C THR A 342 -0.37 -7.88 26.93
N PHE A 343 -0.34 -7.74 25.62
CA PHE A 343 0.85 -7.31 24.91
C PHE A 343 1.03 -5.79 25.01
N THR A 344 2.27 -5.36 24.81
CA THR A 344 2.67 -3.97 24.64
C THR A 344 3.47 -3.86 23.37
N ARG A 345 3.71 -2.64 22.86
CA ARG A 345 4.67 -2.47 21.75
C ARG A 345 5.99 -3.19 21.97
N GLN A 346 6.55 -3.10 23.18
CA GLN A 346 7.85 -3.68 23.47
C GLN A 346 7.81 -5.21 23.38
N THR A 347 6.76 -5.86 23.91
CA THR A 347 6.63 -7.32 23.78
C THR A 347 6.34 -7.73 22.34
N LEU A 348 5.54 -6.96 21.59
CA LEU A 348 5.33 -7.22 20.16
C LEU A 348 6.66 -7.14 19.38
N LEU A 349 7.50 -6.13 19.66
CA LEU A 349 8.83 -6.00 19.09
C LEU A 349 9.75 -7.17 19.47
N ASP A 350 9.78 -7.55 20.74
CA ASP A 350 10.69 -8.58 21.26
C ASP A 350 10.29 -9.98 20.82
N ASP A 351 8.98 -10.29 20.83
CA ASP A 351 8.46 -11.62 20.57
C ASP A 351 8.23 -11.88 19.07
N TYR A 352 7.95 -10.84 18.29
CA TYR A 352 7.54 -10.99 16.89
C TYR A 352 8.18 -9.97 15.93
N TRP A 353 7.80 -8.69 15.97
CA TRP A 353 8.08 -7.73 14.90
C TRP A 353 9.57 -7.58 14.58
N ARG A 354 10.44 -7.38 15.58
CA ARG A 354 11.88 -7.18 15.35
C ARG A 354 12.54 -8.39 14.75
N GLY A 355 12.10 -9.58 15.15
CA GLY A 355 12.62 -10.80 14.56
C GLY A 355 12.15 -10.99 13.12
N SER A 356 10.91 -10.61 12.80
CA SER A 356 10.28 -10.92 11.52
C SER A 356 10.57 -9.88 10.44
N TRP A 357 10.39 -8.59 10.72
CA TRP A 357 10.47 -7.54 9.71
C TRP A 357 11.01 -6.19 10.23
N ALA A 358 10.73 -5.80 11.48
CA ALA A 358 11.01 -4.44 11.98
C ALA A 358 12.52 -4.10 12.02
N TYR A 359 13.39 -5.09 12.17
CA TYR A 359 14.84 -4.87 12.13
C TYR A 359 15.31 -4.25 10.80
N ILE A 360 14.58 -4.46 9.70
CA ILE A 360 14.93 -3.94 8.38
C ILE A 360 14.87 -2.40 8.40
N ALA A 361 13.82 -1.84 9.00
CA ALA A 361 13.69 -0.40 9.21
C ALA A 361 14.61 0.12 10.33
N GLU A 362 14.65 -0.56 11.48
CA GLU A 362 15.45 -0.13 12.64
C GLU A 362 16.96 -0.04 12.32
N GLU A 363 17.45 -0.91 11.43
CA GLU A 363 18.86 -0.95 11.03
C GLU A 363 19.14 -0.33 9.65
N LYS A 364 18.13 0.30 9.04
CA LYS A 364 18.24 0.97 7.73
C LYS A 364 18.79 0.05 6.62
N ILE A 365 18.28 -1.18 6.56
CA ILE A 365 18.63 -2.14 5.50
C ILE A 365 17.92 -1.77 4.19
N ALA A 366 16.65 -1.43 4.27
CA ALA A 366 15.78 -1.00 3.18
C ALA A 366 14.51 -0.35 3.77
N PRO A 367 13.78 0.47 3.00
CA PRO A 367 12.48 0.96 3.45
C PRO A 367 11.48 -0.19 3.58
N LEU A 368 10.51 0.01 4.47
CA LEU A 368 9.36 -0.88 4.63
C LEU A 368 8.09 -0.19 4.13
N LEU A 369 7.25 -0.97 3.44
CA LEU A 369 5.85 -0.65 3.22
C LEU A 369 4.99 -1.72 3.88
N MET A 370 4.25 -1.42 4.94
CA MET A 370 3.29 -2.36 5.52
C MET A 370 2.13 -2.54 4.52
N GLY A 371 2.21 -3.58 3.69
CA GLY A 371 1.32 -3.80 2.54
C GLY A 371 -0.13 -4.01 2.96
N GLU A 372 -0.33 -4.63 4.12
CA GLU A 372 -1.63 -4.74 4.74
C GLU A 372 -1.49 -4.62 6.26
N TRP A 373 -2.31 -3.72 6.81
CA TRP A 373 -2.66 -3.66 8.22
C TRP A 373 -4.12 -3.21 8.32
N GLY A 374 -4.92 -3.86 9.16
CA GLY A 374 -6.35 -3.63 9.14
C GLY A 374 -7.08 -4.37 10.25
N GLY A 375 -8.33 -4.00 10.48
CA GLY A 375 -9.16 -4.64 11.49
C GLY A 375 -10.37 -3.82 11.91
N TRP A 376 -11.21 -4.45 12.72
CA TRP A 376 -12.31 -3.79 13.40
C TRP A 376 -11.79 -2.86 14.51
N VAL A 377 -12.42 -1.70 14.64
CA VAL A 377 -12.11 -0.70 15.69
C VAL A 377 -13.28 -0.46 16.64
N ASP A 378 -14.44 -1.03 16.34
CA ASP A 378 -15.69 -0.85 17.08
C ASP A 378 -15.88 -1.94 18.15
N GLU A 379 -16.68 -1.61 19.16
CA GLU A 379 -16.96 -2.49 20.30
C GLU A 379 -17.85 -3.70 19.94
N GLU A 380 -18.54 -3.69 18.79
CA GLU A 380 -19.40 -4.81 18.37
C GLU A 380 -18.55 -6.01 17.96
N HIS A 381 -17.50 -5.75 17.19
CA HIS A 381 -16.57 -6.75 16.70
C HIS A 381 -15.39 -6.97 17.66
N ASP A 382 -14.72 -5.91 18.14
CA ASP A 382 -13.62 -6.02 19.10
C ASP A 382 -14.11 -5.86 20.55
N LYS A 383 -14.72 -6.93 21.07
CA LYS A 383 -15.33 -6.93 22.41
C LYS A 383 -14.32 -6.78 23.55
N THR A 384 -13.06 -7.12 23.30
CA THR A 384 -12.02 -7.09 24.33
C THR A 384 -11.24 -5.78 24.31
N GLY A 385 -11.23 -5.08 23.18
CA GLY A 385 -10.38 -3.91 22.94
C GLY A 385 -8.95 -4.27 22.52
N GLU A 386 -8.60 -5.56 22.49
CA GLU A 386 -7.24 -6.01 22.18
C GLU A 386 -6.92 -5.80 20.69
N ASN A 387 -7.90 -5.88 19.78
CA ASN A 387 -7.63 -5.61 18.37
C ASN A 387 -7.34 -4.14 18.10
N ARG A 388 -8.15 -3.26 18.69
CA ARG A 388 -7.96 -1.82 18.64
C ARG A 388 -6.65 -1.41 19.32
N HIS A 389 -6.27 -2.08 20.41
CA HIS A 389 -4.98 -1.89 21.07
C HIS A 389 -3.83 -2.27 20.14
N TRP A 390 -3.87 -3.44 19.50
CA TRP A 390 -2.87 -3.84 18.51
C TRP A 390 -2.78 -2.86 17.34
N LEU A 391 -3.93 -2.49 16.75
CA LEU A 391 -4.02 -1.51 15.67
C LEU A 391 -3.35 -0.19 16.07
N GLN A 392 -3.51 0.23 17.33
CA GLN A 392 -2.93 1.47 17.82
C GLN A 392 -1.41 1.34 17.93
N GLU A 393 -0.92 0.22 18.45
CA GLU A 393 0.52 -0.01 18.59
C GLU A 393 1.25 -0.07 17.24
N ILE A 394 0.66 -0.75 16.24
CA ILE A 394 1.27 -0.80 14.91
C ILE A 394 1.20 0.55 14.20
N ARG A 395 0.05 1.25 14.26
CA ARG A 395 -0.11 2.59 13.67
C ARG A 395 0.94 3.55 14.22
N ASP A 396 1.04 3.62 15.54
CA ASP A 396 1.94 4.56 16.21
C ASP A 396 3.41 4.17 15.95
N TYR A 397 3.74 2.86 15.87
CA TYR A 397 5.09 2.43 15.48
C TYR A 397 5.44 2.80 14.04
N MET A 398 4.50 2.67 13.10
CA MET A 398 4.72 3.08 11.70
C MET A 398 4.93 4.59 11.58
N ILE A 399 4.21 5.40 12.37
CA ILE A 399 4.43 6.85 12.45
C ILE A 399 5.84 7.13 12.98
N ASP A 400 6.22 6.52 14.11
CA ASP A 400 7.53 6.75 14.76
C ASP A 400 8.71 6.38 13.86
N MET A 401 8.56 5.32 13.07
CA MET A 401 9.60 4.79 12.17
C MET A 401 9.48 5.30 10.72
N HIS A 402 8.47 6.12 10.42
CA HIS A 402 8.14 6.59 9.08
C HIS A 402 7.96 5.44 8.05
N ILE A 403 7.33 4.34 8.49
CA ILE A 403 7.05 3.18 7.65
C ILE A 403 5.90 3.52 6.71
N HIS A 404 6.09 3.28 5.40
CA HIS A 404 5.03 3.41 4.41
C HIS A 404 3.94 2.37 4.67
N HIS A 405 2.70 2.60 4.25
CA HIS A 405 1.65 1.60 4.50
C HIS A 405 0.46 1.71 3.57
N THR A 406 -0.28 0.62 3.46
CA THR A 406 -1.63 0.59 2.91
C THR A 406 -2.59 -0.07 3.90
N PHE A 407 -3.64 0.67 4.28
CA PHE A 407 -4.66 0.17 5.19
C PHE A 407 -5.59 -0.83 4.48
N TRP A 408 -5.74 -2.01 5.07
CA TRP A 408 -6.70 -3.02 4.62
C TRP A 408 -8.05 -2.81 5.34
N CYS A 409 -9.10 -2.37 4.65
CA CYS A 409 -9.17 -1.97 3.25
C CYS A 409 -10.21 -0.85 3.07
N PHE A 410 -10.34 -0.31 1.85
CA PHE A 410 -11.46 0.53 1.47
C PHE A 410 -12.78 -0.25 1.59
N ASN A 411 -12.81 -1.46 1.05
CA ASN A 411 -13.98 -2.32 0.92
C ASN A 411 -14.69 -2.65 2.24
N GLU A 412 -16.03 -2.67 2.24
CA GLU A 412 -16.77 -3.18 3.42
C GLU A 412 -16.72 -4.72 3.54
N ASN A 413 -16.55 -5.42 2.41
CA ASN A 413 -16.79 -6.86 2.30
C ASN A 413 -15.56 -7.73 2.59
N SER A 414 -14.60 -7.23 3.36
CA SER A 414 -13.60 -8.06 4.03
C SER A 414 -14.18 -8.56 5.36
N SER A 415 -14.27 -9.88 5.53
CA SER A 415 -15.07 -10.50 6.59
C SER A 415 -14.49 -10.36 8.00
N ASP A 416 -13.18 -10.29 8.12
CA ASP A 416 -12.42 -10.30 9.37
C ASP A 416 -11.90 -8.91 9.77
N THR A 417 -11.91 -7.93 8.85
CA THR A 417 -11.48 -6.56 9.15
C THR A 417 -12.55 -5.48 8.89
N GLY A 418 -13.57 -5.79 8.08
CA GLY A 418 -14.39 -4.78 7.43
C GLY A 418 -13.52 -3.83 6.60
N GLY A 419 -13.96 -2.58 6.43
CA GLY A 419 -13.13 -1.55 5.81
C GLY A 419 -13.59 -0.14 6.12
N LEU A 420 -13.16 0.81 5.28
CA LEU A 420 -13.42 2.25 5.43
C LEU A 420 -14.81 2.67 4.95
N VAL A 421 -15.52 1.80 4.23
CA VAL A 421 -16.95 1.99 3.90
C VAL A 421 -17.82 0.89 4.48
N TYR A 422 -19.12 1.16 4.57
CA TYR A 422 -20.17 0.23 5.01
C TYR A 422 -21.52 0.57 4.37
N ASP A 423 -22.54 -0.24 4.68
CA ASP A 423 -23.92 -0.09 4.17
C ASP A 423 -23.97 -0.16 2.64
N ASN A 424 -23.46 -1.26 2.08
CA ASN A 424 -23.42 -1.50 0.64
C ASN A 424 -22.52 -0.49 -0.09
N PHE A 425 -21.37 -0.17 0.52
CA PHE A 425 -20.40 0.84 0.10
C PHE A 425 -20.91 2.29 0.10
N GLU A 426 -22.16 2.56 0.49
CA GLU A 426 -22.77 3.89 0.36
C GLU A 426 -22.35 4.87 1.48
N LYS A 427 -21.76 4.37 2.57
CA LYS A 427 -21.37 5.20 3.72
C LYS A 427 -19.91 5.05 4.08
N TRP A 428 -19.31 6.15 4.50
CA TRP A 428 -17.96 6.21 5.03
C TRP A 428 -17.95 5.96 6.54
N ASP A 429 -17.00 5.16 7.03
CA ASP A 429 -16.80 4.89 8.46
C ASP A 429 -15.89 5.94 9.10
N ASP A 430 -16.50 7.00 9.65
CA ASP A 430 -15.78 8.07 10.35
C ASP A 430 -14.98 7.58 11.56
N VAL A 431 -15.43 6.51 12.25
CA VAL A 431 -14.76 6.00 13.45
C VAL A 431 -13.45 5.32 13.04
N LYS A 432 -13.49 4.48 12.01
CA LYS A 432 -12.30 3.82 11.48
C LYS A 432 -11.37 4.81 10.79
N TYR A 433 -11.91 5.76 10.03
CA TYR A 433 -11.09 6.79 9.41
C TYR A 433 -10.36 7.68 10.43
N GLU A 434 -11.04 8.21 11.44
CA GLU A 434 -10.38 9.05 12.45
C GLU A 434 -9.35 8.25 13.28
N PHE A 435 -9.48 6.93 13.33
CA PHE A 435 -8.43 6.07 13.86
C PHE A 435 -7.19 6.00 12.95
N VAL A 436 -7.36 5.88 11.63
CA VAL A 436 -6.27 5.73 10.64
C VAL A 436 -5.59 7.07 10.33
N LYS A 437 -6.36 8.16 10.29
CA LYS A 437 -5.95 9.51 9.88
C LYS A 437 -4.62 10.03 10.48
N PRO A 438 -4.25 9.77 11.74
CA PRO A 438 -2.94 10.17 12.27
C PRO A 438 -1.74 9.57 11.51
N ALA A 439 -1.92 8.43 10.83
CA ALA A 439 -0.89 7.79 10.02
C ALA A 439 -0.91 8.22 8.54
N LEU A 440 -1.74 9.19 8.15
CA LEU A 440 -1.75 9.72 6.79
C LEU A 440 -0.78 10.89 6.64
N TRP A 441 -0.16 11.01 5.47
CA TRP A 441 0.83 12.04 5.23
C TRP A 441 0.19 13.41 5.12
N GLN A 442 0.46 14.25 6.11
CA GLN A 442 -0.13 15.56 6.26
C GLN A 442 0.86 16.55 6.89
N THR A 443 0.66 17.81 6.56
CA THR A 443 1.29 18.97 7.19
C THR A 443 0.77 19.19 8.62
N GLU A 444 1.49 20.01 9.41
CA GLU A 444 1.07 20.37 10.77
C GLU A 444 -0.29 21.08 10.81
N ASP A 445 -0.68 21.79 9.75
CA ASP A 445 -1.99 22.45 9.61
C ASP A 445 -3.08 21.53 9.00
N GLY A 446 -2.77 20.26 8.76
CA GLY A 446 -3.74 19.23 8.37
C GLY A 446 -4.07 19.20 6.88
N LYS A 447 -3.18 19.69 6.02
CA LYS A 447 -3.24 19.47 4.56
C LYS A 447 -2.59 18.15 4.20
N PHE A 448 -3.31 17.29 3.48
CA PHE A 448 -2.78 16.03 2.95
C PHE A 448 -1.80 16.26 1.81
N ILE A 449 -0.83 15.38 1.67
CA ILE A 449 0.27 15.54 0.72
C ILE A 449 0.15 14.47 -0.37
N SER A 450 0.03 14.91 -1.63
CA SER A 450 0.13 14.00 -2.77
C SER A 450 1.59 13.56 -2.98
N LEU A 451 1.76 12.44 -3.68
CA LEU A 451 3.05 12.01 -4.22
C LEU A 451 3.36 12.66 -5.58
N ASP A 452 2.40 13.39 -6.16
CA ASP A 452 2.55 14.07 -7.46
C ASP A 452 3.08 15.50 -7.25
N HIS A 453 4.10 15.90 -8.04
CA HIS A 453 4.73 17.21 -7.94
C HIS A 453 3.78 18.37 -8.27
N LYS A 454 2.76 18.16 -9.09
CA LYS A 454 1.87 19.21 -9.61
C LYS A 454 0.42 19.06 -9.15
N ILE A 455 -0.09 17.83 -9.09
CA ILE A 455 -1.48 17.53 -8.76
C ILE A 455 -1.58 17.34 -7.25
N LYS A 456 -2.41 18.17 -6.62
CA LYS A 456 -2.73 18.00 -5.20
C LYS A 456 -3.66 16.82 -4.97
N ILE A 457 -3.60 16.24 -3.77
CA ILE A 457 -4.51 15.17 -3.39
C ILE A 457 -5.87 15.70 -2.93
N GLY A 458 -6.94 15.27 -3.61
CA GLY A 458 -8.31 15.61 -3.25
C GLY A 458 -8.60 17.11 -3.04
N ALA A 459 -9.66 17.40 -2.31
CA ALA A 459 -10.10 18.76 -2.04
C ALA A 459 -9.22 19.49 -1.01
N ASN A 460 -8.74 18.78 0.02
CA ASN A 460 -8.01 19.33 1.17
C ASN A 460 -6.48 19.10 1.12
N GLY A 461 -5.91 18.65 0.01
CA GLY A 461 -4.47 18.43 -0.10
C GLY A 461 -3.67 19.54 -0.79
N ILE A 462 -2.37 19.27 -0.89
CA ILE A 462 -1.35 20.01 -1.65
C ILE A 462 -0.54 19.03 -2.51
N SER A 463 0.14 19.53 -3.55
CA SER A 463 1.07 18.72 -4.32
C SER A 463 2.39 18.53 -3.57
N LEU A 464 3.19 17.56 -4.00
CA LEU A 464 4.53 17.32 -3.46
C LEU A 464 5.45 18.53 -3.68
N GLY A 465 5.35 19.16 -4.85
CA GLY A 465 6.11 20.38 -5.18
C GLY A 465 5.75 21.56 -4.28
N ASP A 466 4.47 21.75 -3.96
CA ASP A 466 4.01 22.79 -3.03
C ASP A 466 4.52 22.52 -1.60
N TYR A 467 4.50 21.27 -1.16
CA TYR A 467 5.02 20.87 0.16
C TYR A 467 6.50 21.20 0.34
N TYR A 468 7.34 20.83 -0.64
CA TYR A 468 8.78 21.08 -0.57
C TYR A 468 9.19 22.52 -0.91
N SER A 469 8.45 23.21 -1.77
CA SER A 469 8.69 24.63 -2.05
C SER A 469 8.24 25.55 -0.91
N GLY A 470 7.14 25.24 -0.21
CA GLY A 470 6.70 25.96 0.99
C GLY A 470 7.67 25.83 2.17
N SER A 471 8.41 24.72 2.22
CA SER A 471 9.45 24.45 3.21
C SER A 471 10.77 25.23 2.96
N SER A 472 10.93 25.85 1.79
CA SER A 472 12.16 26.57 1.41
C SER A 472 12.33 27.97 2.02
N SER A 473 11.55 28.31 3.06
CA SER A 473 11.71 29.55 3.83
C SER A 473 12.39 29.39 5.20
N SER A 474 13.00 28.24 5.51
CA SER A 474 13.69 28.03 6.80
C SER A 474 15.00 27.22 6.78
N ASN A 475 15.70 27.12 5.65
CA ASN A 475 17.06 26.56 5.61
C ASN A 475 18.13 27.64 5.39
N GLU A 476 18.46 28.39 6.46
CA GLU A 476 19.82 28.90 6.62
C GLU A 476 20.71 27.76 7.12
N GLU A 477 21.71 27.40 6.30
CA GLU A 477 22.81 26.49 6.63
C GLU A 477 23.38 26.79 8.03
N SER A 478 23.09 25.94 9.02
CA SER A 478 23.93 25.84 10.22
C SER A 478 25.21 25.10 9.87
N LYS A 479 26.19 25.85 9.35
CA LYS A 479 27.59 25.42 9.32
C LYS A 479 28.11 25.31 10.76
N THR A 480 28.04 24.11 11.32
CA THR A 480 28.69 23.77 12.59
C THR A 480 30.21 23.92 12.44
N THR A 481 30.74 25.08 12.83
CA THR A 481 32.18 25.29 13.00
C THR A 481 32.55 24.90 14.42
N THR A 482 33.19 23.74 14.59
CA THR A 482 33.77 23.31 15.85
C THR A 482 34.84 24.31 16.28
N THR A 483 34.57 25.09 17.33
CA THR A 483 35.59 25.92 17.99
C THR A 483 35.72 25.51 19.45
N THR A 484 36.93 25.10 19.79
CA THR A 484 37.38 24.62 21.09
C THR A 484 37.24 25.68 22.17
N THR A 485 36.48 25.39 23.23
CA THR A 485 36.34 26.26 24.41
C THR A 485 37.62 26.23 25.23
N THR A 486 38.32 27.37 25.30
CA THR A 486 39.33 27.64 26.34
C THR A 486 38.71 28.61 27.34
N THR A 487 38.76 28.22 28.62
CA THR A 487 38.25 28.94 29.79
C THR A 487 38.95 30.29 30.00
N ALA A 488 38.20 31.38 30.17
CA ALA A 488 38.67 32.57 30.89
C ALA A 488 37.50 33.45 31.38
N GLU A 489 37.51 33.63 32.71
CA GLU A 489 37.05 34.73 33.57
C GLU A 489 35.77 35.54 33.29
N ILE A 490 35.00 35.60 34.38
CA ILE A 490 33.84 36.44 34.67
C ILE A 490 34.25 37.91 34.71
N VAL A 491 33.57 38.77 33.95
CA VAL A 491 33.51 40.21 34.22
C VAL A 491 32.04 40.64 34.19
N ASP A 492 31.56 41.02 35.37
CA ASP A 492 30.28 41.72 35.56
C ASP A 492 30.34 43.09 34.86
N VAL A 493 29.44 43.33 33.92
CA VAL A 493 29.13 44.69 33.43
C VAL A 493 27.62 44.86 33.37
N THR A 494 27.12 45.61 34.34
CA THR A 494 25.76 46.13 34.40
C THR A 494 25.65 47.36 33.49
N THR A 495 24.72 47.35 32.54
CA THR A 495 24.14 48.59 31.94
C THR A 495 22.81 48.23 31.28
N VAL A 496 21.69 48.49 31.96
CA VAL A 496 20.80 49.67 31.82
C VAL A 496 19.89 49.56 30.59
N GLU A 497 18.64 49.21 30.90
CA GLU A 497 17.45 49.36 30.05
C GLU A 497 17.33 50.79 29.52
N THR A 498 17.01 50.88 28.23
CA THR A 498 16.26 52.00 27.68
C THR A 498 14.98 51.42 27.10
N GLU A 499 13.92 51.41 27.91
CA GLU A 499 12.55 51.22 27.44
C GLU A 499 12.15 52.43 26.60
N THR A 500 11.94 52.22 25.31
CA THR A 500 11.09 53.08 24.49
C THR A 500 9.78 52.35 24.29
N VAL A 501 8.77 52.80 25.04
CA VAL A 501 7.37 52.41 24.92
C VAL A 501 6.87 52.81 23.53
N ALA A 502 6.52 51.82 22.72
CA ALA A 502 5.59 51.95 21.62
C ALA A 502 4.58 50.79 21.78
N ASP A 503 3.32 51.14 21.98
CA ASP A 503 2.16 50.24 22.13
C ASP A 503 1.89 49.45 20.84
N ASP A 504 2.74 48.49 20.49
CA ASP A 504 2.38 47.44 19.53
C ASP A 504 1.71 46.30 20.30
N ILE A 505 0.37 46.30 20.27
CA ILE A 505 -0.42 45.18 20.80
C ILE A 505 -0.12 43.95 19.91
N LEU A 506 0.56 42.96 20.48
CA LEU A 506 0.81 41.68 19.84
C LEU A 506 -0.41 40.77 20.06
N TYR A 507 -1.32 40.74 19.09
CA TYR A 507 -2.52 39.90 19.17
C TYR A 507 -2.14 38.41 19.31
N GLY A 508 -2.60 37.78 20.39
CA GLY A 508 -2.35 36.36 20.70
C GLY A 508 -1.31 36.13 21.80
N ASP A 509 -0.60 37.16 22.25
CA ASP A 509 0.29 37.11 23.42
C ASP A 509 -0.54 37.31 24.71
N ALA A 510 -1.15 36.22 25.18
CA ALA A 510 -2.04 36.24 26.32
C ALA A 510 -1.29 36.32 27.66
N ASN A 511 0.01 36.02 27.67
CA ASN A 511 0.85 36.10 28.86
C ASN A 511 1.72 37.37 28.94
N LEU A 512 1.71 38.22 27.89
CA LEU A 512 2.46 39.47 27.72
C LEU A 512 3.98 39.28 27.80
N ASP A 513 4.50 38.14 27.33
CA ASP A 513 5.93 37.85 27.30
C ASP A 513 6.65 38.33 26.02
N GLY A 514 5.91 38.97 25.12
CA GLY A 514 6.38 39.48 23.83
C GLY A 514 6.46 38.43 22.74
N LYS A 515 5.89 37.23 22.93
CA LYS A 515 5.87 36.12 21.97
C LYS A 515 4.47 35.49 21.92
N VAL A 516 4.13 34.93 20.76
CA VAL A 516 2.93 34.08 20.63
C VAL A 516 3.38 32.62 20.63
N SER A 517 3.02 31.88 21.67
CA SER A 517 3.48 30.51 21.93
C SER A 517 2.42 29.65 22.61
N ILE A 518 2.74 28.37 22.86
CA ILE A 518 1.85 27.46 23.61
C ILE A 518 1.57 27.97 25.04
N SER A 519 2.47 28.78 25.61
CA SER A 519 2.29 29.39 26.93
C SER A 519 1.06 30.30 26.96
N ASP A 520 0.73 30.96 25.85
CA ASP A 520 -0.45 31.83 25.70
C ASP A 520 -1.74 31.03 25.66
N ALA A 521 -1.76 29.94 24.90
CA ALA A 521 -2.90 29.02 24.87
C ALA A 521 -3.16 28.43 26.27
N VAL A 522 -2.10 28.02 26.98
CA VAL A 522 -2.20 27.55 28.37
C VAL A 522 -2.73 28.66 29.28
N ARG A 523 -2.30 29.90 29.08
CA ARG A 523 -2.75 31.05 29.86
C ARG A 523 -4.24 31.35 29.67
N VAL A 524 -4.73 31.29 28.42
CA VAL A 524 -6.16 31.41 28.09
C VAL A 524 -6.97 30.27 28.71
N LEU A 525 -6.50 29.02 28.60
CA LEU A 525 -7.17 27.86 29.20
C LEU A 525 -7.25 27.96 30.73
N GLN A 526 -6.20 28.46 31.39
CA GLN A 526 -6.19 28.70 32.83
C GLN A 526 -7.20 29.78 33.25
N TYR A 527 -7.34 30.86 32.46
CA TYR A 527 -8.34 31.89 32.68
C TYR A 527 -9.76 31.34 32.52
N ILE A 528 -10.03 30.56 31.46
CA ILE A 528 -11.33 29.91 31.24
C ILE A 528 -11.66 28.95 32.40
N ALA A 529 -10.68 28.17 32.87
CA ALA A 529 -10.86 27.22 33.95
C ALA A 529 -11.07 27.90 35.31
N ASN A 530 -10.39 29.02 35.59
CA ASN A 530 -10.55 29.76 36.84
C ASN A 530 -10.10 31.23 36.75
N ALA A 531 -10.97 32.08 36.19
CA ALA A 531 -10.72 33.50 35.99
C ALA A 531 -10.37 34.28 37.28
N SER A 532 -10.83 33.82 38.44
CA SER A 532 -10.56 34.47 39.73
C SER A 532 -9.11 34.30 40.22
N LYS A 533 -8.45 33.22 39.78
CA LYS A 533 -7.06 32.90 40.14
C LYS A 533 -6.07 33.31 39.04
N TYR A 534 -6.50 33.27 37.78
CA TYR A 534 -5.63 33.52 36.63
C TYR A 534 -6.24 34.57 35.71
N SER A 535 -6.38 35.81 36.19
CA SER A 535 -6.91 36.92 35.38
C SER A 535 -6.02 37.24 34.19
N LEU A 536 -6.64 37.63 33.07
CA LEU A 536 -5.97 38.25 31.93
C LEU A 536 -6.03 39.77 32.09
N GLU A 537 -4.95 40.45 31.67
CA GLU A 537 -4.92 41.91 31.59
C GLU A 537 -5.69 42.38 30.34
N SER A 538 -6.14 43.63 30.31
CA SER A 538 -6.91 44.15 29.17
C SER A 538 -6.14 44.17 27.86
N GLN A 539 -4.80 44.14 27.93
CA GLN A 539 -3.91 44.05 26.76
C GLN A 539 -3.84 42.63 26.18
N ALA A 540 -4.27 41.62 26.95
CA ALA A 540 -4.29 40.20 26.57
C ALA A 540 -5.68 39.71 26.08
N LEU A 541 -6.62 40.63 25.81
CA LEU A 541 -8.01 40.36 25.40
C LEU A 541 -8.32 40.82 23.98
#